data_AF-A0A1Y5P5A0-F1
#
_entry.id   AF-A0A1Y5P5A0-F1
#
_cell.length_a   1.000
_cell.length_b   1.000
_cell.length_c   1.000
_cell.angle_alpha   90.00
_cell.angle_beta   90.00
_cell.angle_gamma   90.00
#
_symmetry.space_group_name_H-M   'P 1'
#
loop_
_entity.id
_entity.type
_entity.pdbx_description
1 polymer ?
#
loop_
_entity_poly.entity_id
_entity_poly.type
_entity_poly.pdbx_seq_one_letter_code
_entity_poly.pdbx_strand_id
1 'polypeptide(L)'
;MADATGGHRTRSGARSNELLLNGVLVAHGRGELIGTDDGGELTLLSTPQARDRRGAPKDGYCLSSLPRDALELAASGWGKYEPSVRRWEALTRPAPNPTEPDSSGVKARIRSEFSEWMMGWPAGWVTDLQLTRTEKLVCIGNGVVPQQAVAALRWLLSVSEVAA
;
A
#
# COMPACT_ATOMS: atom_id res chain seq x y z
N MET A 1 -19.87 -17.86 23.70
CA MET A 1 -19.20 -18.44 22.53
C MET A 1 -19.21 -17.40 21.43
N ALA A 2 -18.05 -16.93 20.98
CA ALA A 2 -17.95 -15.99 19.87
C ALA A 2 -17.86 -16.80 18.58
N ASP A 3 -18.78 -16.56 17.65
CA ASP A 3 -18.74 -17.13 16.31
C ASP A 3 -17.52 -16.57 15.57
N ALA A 4 -16.59 -17.45 15.17
CA ALA A 4 -15.35 -17.09 14.50
C ALA A 4 -15.55 -16.56 13.05
N THR A 5 -16.81 -16.49 12.58
CA THR A 5 -17.13 -16.14 11.19
C THR A 5 -17.17 -14.63 10.90
N GLY A 6 -16.99 -13.76 11.91
CA GLY A 6 -16.72 -12.32 11.71
C GLY A 6 -17.81 -11.51 10.95
N GLY A 7 -19.00 -12.06 10.75
CA GLY A 7 -20.04 -11.49 9.89
C GLY A 7 -20.89 -10.38 10.54
N HIS A 8 -20.69 -10.08 11.82
CA HIS A 8 -21.52 -9.11 12.52
C HIS A 8 -21.21 -7.67 12.08
N ARG A 9 -22.26 -6.93 11.73
CA ARG A 9 -22.18 -5.53 11.29
C ARG A 9 -22.20 -4.55 12.46
N THR A 10 -22.77 -4.95 13.58
CA THR A 10 -22.86 -4.17 14.82
C THR A 10 -22.39 -5.00 16.00
N ARG A 11 -22.00 -4.34 17.09
CA ARG A 11 -21.73 -4.99 18.39
C ARG A 11 -23.01 -5.63 18.92
N SER A 12 -22.90 -6.57 19.85
CA SER A 12 -24.06 -7.15 20.54
C SER A 12 -24.35 -6.42 21.86
N GLY A 13 -25.56 -6.62 22.40
CA GLY A 13 -25.97 -6.10 23.71
C GLY A 13 -26.23 -4.60 23.72
N ALA A 14 -25.93 -3.93 24.85
CA ALA A 14 -26.23 -2.52 25.08
C ALA A 14 -25.55 -1.53 24.12
N ARG A 15 -24.56 -2.00 23.34
CA ARG A 15 -23.82 -1.19 22.35
C ARG A 15 -24.19 -1.58 20.92
N SER A 16 -25.38 -2.14 20.71
CA SER A 16 -25.83 -2.63 19.39
C SER A 16 -25.98 -1.55 18.32
N ASN A 17 -25.99 -0.28 18.72
CA ASN A 17 -25.92 0.89 17.85
C ASN A 17 -24.50 1.14 17.29
N GLU A 18 -23.46 0.49 17.81
CA GLU A 18 -22.09 0.68 17.33
C GLU A 18 -21.76 -0.29 16.20
N LEU A 19 -21.31 0.27 15.08
CA LEU A 19 -20.85 -0.50 13.94
C LEU A 19 -19.51 -1.18 14.24
N LEU A 20 -19.41 -2.46 13.89
CA LEU A 20 -18.13 -3.17 13.79
C LEU A 20 -17.44 -2.78 12.48
N LEU A 21 -16.17 -3.14 12.34
CA LEU A 21 -15.38 -2.80 11.15
C LEU A 21 -16.10 -3.16 9.83
N ASN A 22 -16.77 -4.32 9.79
CA ASN A 22 -17.60 -4.71 8.64
C ASN A 22 -18.82 -3.81 8.43
N GLY A 23 -19.47 -3.32 9.49
CA GLY A 23 -20.57 -2.36 9.40
C GLY A 23 -20.11 -0.97 8.97
N VAL A 24 -18.97 -0.50 9.49
CA VAL A 24 -18.35 0.78 9.09
C VAL A 24 -17.98 0.76 7.60
N LEU A 25 -17.41 -0.34 7.13
CA LEU A 25 -17.04 -0.51 5.72
C LEU A 25 -18.27 -0.47 4.79
N VAL A 26 -19.38 -1.11 5.20
CA VAL A 26 -20.65 -1.08 4.46
C VAL A 26 -21.28 0.31 4.47
N ALA A 27 -21.26 1.00 5.61
CA ALA A 27 -21.79 2.37 5.73
C ALA A 27 -20.97 3.36 4.89
N HIS A 28 -19.64 3.20 4.84
CA HIS A 28 -18.77 4.00 3.98
C HIS A 28 -19.09 3.81 2.49
N GLY A 29 -19.26 2.56 2.04
CA GLY A 29 -19.63 2.26 0.65
C GLY A 29 -21.03 2.75 0.24
N ARG A 30 -21.88 3.08 1.22
CA ARG A 30 -23.23 3.65 1.02
C ARG A 30 -23.30 5.17 1.21
N GLY A 31 -22.19 5.81 1.60
CA GLY A 31 -22.16 7.24 1.92
C GLY A 31 -22.94 7.62 3.18
N GLU A 32 -23.17 6.68 4.10
CA GLU A 32 -23.99 6.86 5.31
C GLU A 32 -23.17 7.35 6.52
N LEU A 33 -21.84 7.50 6.37
CA LEU A 33 -20.98 8.05 7.41
C LEU A 33 -20.97 9.57 7.32
N ILE A 34 -21.29 10.24 8.44
CA ILE A 34 -21.21 11.70 8.56
C ILE A 34 -19.78 12.14 8.24
N GLY A 35 -19.63 12.85 7.12
CA GLY A 35 -18.38 13.48 6.74
C GLY A 35 -17.97 14.47 7.83
N THR A 36 -16.73 14.37 8.29
CA THR A 36 -16.11 15.47 9.01
C THR A 36 -15.73 16.49 7.95
N ASP A 37 -16.65 17.40 7.66
CA ASP A 37 -16.37 18.60 6.88
C ASP A 37 -15.41 19.45 7.69
N ASP A 38 -14.10 19.36 7.40
CA ASP A 38 -13.11 20.42 7.58
C ASP A 38 -11.74 19.99 7.01
N GLY A 39 -11.42 20.46 5.80
CA GLY A 39 -10.03 20.58 5.32
C GLY A 39 -9.50 19.45 4.44
N GLY A 40 -9.87 19.46 3.16
CA GLY A 40 -9.16 18.77 2.07
C GLY A 40 -9.27 17.25 2.11
N GLU A 41 -10.14 16.70 1.28
CA GLU A 41 -10.33 15.26 1.10
C GLU A 41 -9.02 14.59 0.61
N LEU A 42 -8.17 14.17 1.54
CA LEU A 42 -7.12 13.20 1.25
C LEU A 42 -7.84 11.87 1.01
N THR A 43 -8.11 11.55 -0.25
CA THR A 43 -8.53 10.21 -0.65
C THR A 43 -7.43 9.22 -0.25
N LEU A 44 -7.57 8.63 0.93
CA LEU A 44 -6.63 7.64 1.44
C LEU A 44 -6.76 6.36 0.60
N LEU A 45 -5.64 5.84 0.10
CA LEU A 45 -5.63 4.59 -0.64
C LEU A 45 -5.88 3.41 0.31
N SER A 46 -6.58 2.40 -0.20
CA SER A 46 -6.77 1.14 0.52
C SER A 46 -5.42 0.42 0.75
N THR A 47 -5.26 -0.20 1.91
CA THR A 47 -4.04 -0.96 2.26
C THR A 47 -3.83 -2.13 1.29
N PRO A 48 -2.66 -2.22 0.62
CA PRO A 48 -2.34 -3.35 -0.26
C PRO A 48 -2.26 -4.66 0.54
N GLN A 49 -2.69 -5.79 -0.06
CA GLN A 49 -2.71 -7.10 0.60
C GLN A 49 -1.75 -8.09 -0.08
N ALA A 50 -1.08 -8.94 0.71
CA ALA A 50 -0.16 -9.95 0.19
C ALA A 50 -0.80 -10.95 -0.80
N ARG A 51 -2.14 -11.09 -0.82
CA ARG A 51 -2.88 -11.99 -1.72
C ARG A 51 -2.94 -11.50 -3.17
N ASP A 52 -2.61 -10.24 -3.41
CA ASP A 52 -2.88 -9.54 -4.68
C ASP A 52 -2.10 -10.10 -5.88
N ARG A 53 -1.11 -10.96 -5.63
CA ARG A 53 -0.36 -11.71 -6.67
C ARG A 53 -1.17 -12.80 -7.40
N ARG A 54 -2.27 -13.31 -6.83
CA ARG A 54 -3.01 -14.48 -7.36
C ARG A 54 -4.17 -14.16 -8.32
N GLY A 55 -4.45 -12.89 -8.60
CA GLY A 55 -5.55 -12.48 -9.48
C GLY A 55 -6.92 -12.41 -8.78
N ALA A 56 -7.91 -11.89 -9.51
CA ALA A 56 -9.23 -11.55 -8.96
C ALA A 56 -10.06 -12.77 -8.51
N PRO A 57 -10.69 -12.76 -7.32
CA PRO A 57 -11.68 -13.76 -6.92
C PRO A 57 -12.99 -13.60 -7.71
N LYS A 58 -13.76 -14.67 -7.86
CA LYS A 58 -15.04 -14.66 -8.59
C LYS A 58 -16.22 -14.08 -7.80
N ASP A 59 -16.16 -14.05 -6.46
CA ASP A 59 -17.27 -13.55 -5.63
C ASP A 59 -16.76 -12.75 -4.42
N GLY A 60 -17.12 -11.46 -4.33
CA GLY A 60 -16.96 -10.61 -3.13
C GLY A 60 -15.69 -9.75 -3.06
N TYR A 61 -15.90 -8.43 -2.96
CA TYR A 61 -14.93 -7.33 -2.82
C TYR A 61 -13.84 -7.20 -3.92
N CYS A 62 -13.94 -6.11 -4.69
CA CYS A 62 -13.05 -5.77 -5.79
C CYS A 62 -11.80 -5.02 -5.30
N LEU A 63 -10.69 -5.75 -5.10
CA LEU A 63 -9.33 -5.22 -4.93
C LEU A 63 -8.57 -5.22 -6.28
N SER A 64 -9.17 -4.66 -7.34
CA SER A 64 -8.54 -4.65 -8.68
C SER A 64 -7.38 -3.63 -8.83
N SER A 65 -6.95 -3.00 -7.75
CA SER A 65 -6.16 -1.76 -7.70
C SER A 65 -4.63 -1.92 -7.64
N LEU A 66 -4.06 -3.06 -8.06
CA LEU A 66 -2.60 -3.16 -8.22
C LEU A 66 -2.19 -3.54 -9.65
N PRO A 67 -2.76 -4.59 -10.28
CA PRO A 67 -2.39 -4.93 -11.65
C PRO A 67 -3.01 -3.99 -12.69
N ARG A 68 -4.24 -3.51 -12.45
CA ARG A 68 -4.91 -2.54 -13.33
C ARG A 68 -4.26 -1.17 -13.19
N ASP A 69 -4.03 -0.74 -11.95
CA ASP A 69 -3.37 0.53 -11.66
C ASP A 69 -1.95 0.55 -12.26
N ALA A 70 -1.15 -0.53 -12.15
CA ALA A 70 0.18 -0.61 -12.78
C ALA A 70 0.16 -0.58 -14.33
N LEU A 71 -0.86 -1.17 -14.97
CA LEU A 71 -1.02 -1.13 -16.44
C LEU A 71 -1.52 0.23 -16.93
N GLU A 72 -2.43 0.86 -16.18
CA GLU A 72 -2.93 2.22 -16.43
C GLU A 72 -1.82 3.26 -16.20
N LEU A 73 -0.96 3.03 -15.20
CA LEU A 73 0.30 3.76 -14.96
C LEU A 73 1.27 3.67 -16.15
N ALA A 74 1.38 2.50 -16.79
CA ALA A 74 2.22 2.31 -17.97
C ALA A 74 1.63 2.97 -19.24
N ALA A 75 0.31 3.15 -19.30
CA ALA A 75 -0.39 3.70 -20.47
C ALA A 75 -0.68 5.22 -20.40
N SER A 76 -0.80 5.81 -19.20
CA SER A 76 -1.24 7.21 -19.00
C SER A 76 -0.25 8.10 -18.24
N GLY A 77 0.94 7.60 -17.89
CA GLY A 77 1.83 8.25 -16.92
C GLY A 77 1.44 7.89 -15.48
N TRP A 78 1.80 8.67 -14.46
CA TRP A 78 1.53 8.26 -13.08
C TRP A 78 0.04 8.32 -12.68
N GLY A 79 -0.84 8.83 -13.55
CA GLY A 79 -2.28 8.89 -13.33
C GLY A 79 -2.63 9.54 -11.99
N LYS A 80 -3.54 8.92 -11.23
CA LYS A 80 -3.91 9.37 -9.87
C LYS A 80 -2.74 9.36 -8.86
N TYR A 81 -1.63 8.69 -9.18
CA TYR A 81 -0.46 8.59 -8.31
C TYR A 81 0.55 9.71 -8.53
N GLU A 82 0.40 10.53 -9.58
CA GLU A 82 1.33 11.61 -9.93
C GLU A 82 1.71 12.49 -8.71
N PRO A 83 0.78 12.98 -7.87
CA PRO A 83 1.16 13.83 -6.74
C PRO A 83 2.01 13.10 -5.68
N SER A 84 1.77 11.79 -5.49
CA SER A 84 2.52 10.98 -4.54
C SER A 84 3.91 10.62 -5.09
N VAL A 85 3.97 10.31 -6.39
CA VAL A 85 5.24 10.06 -7.08
C VAL A 85 6.11 11.30 -7.05
N ARG A 86 5.59 12.49 -7.38
CA ARG A 86 6.36 13.76 -7.35
C ARG A 86 6.90 14.09 -5.97
N ARG A 87 6.09 13.87 -4.92
CA ARG A 87 6.56 14.04 -3.53
C ARG A 87 7.70 13.08 -3.21
N TRP A 88 7.60 11.83 -3.66
CA TRP A 88 8.63 10.84 -3.42
C TRP A 88 9.90 11.10 -4.24
N GLU A 89 9.77 11.55 -5.50
CA GLU A 89 10.89 11.98 -6.34
C GLU A 89 11.68 13.12 -5.69
N ALA A 90 10.99 14.09 -5.09
CA ALA A 90 11.61 15.21 -4.40
C ALA A 90 12.41 14.78 -3.15
N LEU A 91 12.06 13.65 -2.54
CA LEU A 91 12.74 13.10 -1.35
C LEU A 91 13.85 12.11 -1.70
N THR A 92 13.82 11.52 -2.90
CA THR A 92 14.68 10.40 -3.27
C THR A 92 15.45 10.68 -4.55
N ARG A 93 14.88 10.29 -5.70
CA ARG A 93 15.40 10.48 -7.06
C ARG A 93 14.24 10.36 -8.06
N PRO A 94 14.42 10.73 -9.33
CA PRO A 94 13.41 10.49 -10.37
C PRO A 94 12.95 9.03 -10.40
N ALA A 95 11.65 8.83 -10.57
CA ALA A 95 11.05 7.51 -10.54
C ALA A 95 11.49 6.69 -11.77
N PRO A 96 12.06 5.48 -11.58
CA PRO A 96 12.32 4.60 -12.71
C PRO A 96 10.99 4.09 -13.28
N ASN A 97 11.00 3.58 -14.52
CA ASN A 97 9.80 3.01 -15.13
C ASN A 97 9.20 1.92 -14.22
N PRO A 98 7.89 1.95 -13.89
CA PRO A 98 7.31 1.00 -12.95
C PRO A 98 7.27 -0.43 -13.49
N THR A 99 7.25 -0.61 -14.81
CA THR A 99 7.02 -1.91 -15.45
C THR A 99 8.02 -2.22 -16.56
N GLU A 100 8.30 -3.51 -16.73
CA GLU A 100 8.94 -4.09 -17.90
C GLU A 100 7.91 -4.92 -18.70
N PRO A 101 7.92 -4.85 -20.04
CA PRO A 101 7.17 -5.78 -20.86
C PRO A 101 7.71 -7.20 -20.66
N ASP A 102 6.83 -8.17 -20.38
CA ASP A 102 7.24 -9.59 -20.35
C ASP A 102 7.64 -10.08 -21.74
N SER A 103 8.37 -11.20 -21.83
CA SER A 103 8.82 -11.79 -23.10
C SER A 103 7.69 -12.10 -24.10
N SER A 104 6.46 -12.20 -23.61
CA SER A 104 5.25 -12.40 -24.41
C SER A 104 4.48 -11.10 -24.73
N GLY A 105 4.89 -9.94 -24.20
CA GLY A 105 4.23 -8.65 -24.40
C GLY A 105 2.85 -8.46 -23.74
N VAL A 106 2.24 -9.53 -23.21
CA VAL A 106 0.86 -9.52 -22.70
C VAL A 106 0.74 -9.09 -21.23
N LYS A 107 1.78 -9.27 -20.40
CA LYS A 107 1.74 -8.92 -18.97
C LYS A 107 2.89 -7.98 -18.60
N ALA A 108 2.56 -6.77 -18.15
CA ALA A 108 3.55 -5.88 -17.56
C ALA A 108 4.01 -6.44 -16.20
N ARG A 109 5.32 -6.52 -15.97
CA ARG A 109 5.92 -7.00 -14.71
C ARG A 109 6.57 -5.84 -13.99
N ILE A 110 6.42 -5.77 -12.66
CA ILE A 110 7.05 -4.70 -11.86
C ILE A 110 8.58 -4.80 -11.95
N ARG A 111 9.26 -3.68 -12.21
CA ARG A 111 10.72 -3.60 -12.22
C ARG A 111 11.28 -3.67 -10.79
N SER A 112 12.37 -4.40 -10.59
CA SER A 112 13.04 -4.45 -9.27
C SER A 112 13.54 -3.07 -8.85
N GLU A 113 13.98 -2.27 -9.80
CA GLU A 113 14.49 -0.91 -9.62
C GLU A 113 13.39 0.04 -9.13
N PHE A 114 12.16 -0.17 -9.60
CA PHE A 114 11.00 0.58 -9.11
C PHE A 114 10.66 0.19 -7.68
N SER A 115 10.68 -1.10 -7.34
CA SER A 115 10.48 -1.54 -5.95
C SER A 115 11.56 -1.01 -5.00
N GLU A 116 12.84 -1.02 -5.41
CA GLU A 116 13.93 -0.44 -4.63
C GLU A 116 13.75 1.07 -4.42
N TRP A 117 13.32 1.78 -5.47
CA TRP A 117 13.00 3.20 -5.40
C TRP A 117 11.85 3.49 -4.42
N MET A 118 10.79 2.66 -4.42
CA MET A 118 9.69 2.81 -3.45
C MET A 118 10.15 2.68 -2.00
N MET A 119 11.20 1.88 -1.73
CA MET A 119 11.79 1.76 -0.40
C MET A 119 12.67 2.97 -0.02
N GLY A 120 12.94 3.88 -0.94
CA GLY A 120 13.77 5.07 -0.72
C GLY A 120 15.26 4.76 -0.59
N TRP A 121 15.68 3.58 -1.06
CA TRP A 121 17.07 3.15 -1.00
C TRP A 121 17.90 3.79 -2.13
N PRO A 122 19.23 3.95 -1.97
CA PRO A 122 20.10 4.36 -3.06
C PRO A 122 19.92 3.47 -4.29
N ALA A 123 20.08 4.04 -5.49
CA ALA A 123 20.03 3.25 -6.72
C ALA A 123 21.13 2.18 -6.69
N GLY A 124 20.76 0.93 -7.02
CA GLY A 124 21.70 -0.19 -7.04
C GLY A 124 21.83 -0.94 -5.71
N TRP A 125 21.21 -0.46 -4.62
CA TRP A 125 21.40 -1.02 -3.28
C TRP A 125 21.16 -2.54 -3.19
N VAL A 126 20.10 -3.03 -3.83
CA VAL A 126 19.84 -4.48 -4.05
C VAL A 126 19.94 -4.82 -5.53
N THR A 127 19.62 -3.87 -6.40
CA THR A 127 19.50 -4.10 -7.83
C THR A 127 20.84 -4.34 -8.54
N ASP A 128 21.97 -3.89 -7.98
CA ASP A 128 23.31 -4.18 -8.52
C ASP A 128 23.88 -5.53 -8.04
N LEU A 129 23.19 -6.22 -7.13
CA LEU A 129 23.61 -7.55 -6.68
C LEU A 129 23.34 -8.60 -7.76
N GLN A 130 24.21 -9.61 -7.81
CA GLN A 130 24.10 -10.79 -8.68
C GLN A 130 23.03 -11.77 -8.18
N LEU A 131 21.80 -11.27 -8.04
CA LEU A 131 20.62 -12.00 -7.58
C LEU A 131 19.60 -12.11 -8.72
N THR A 132 18.79 -13.16 -8.69
CA THR A 132 17.63 -13.25 -9.57
C THR A 132 16.62 -12.14 -9.23
N ARG A 133 15.81 -11.73 -10.21
CA ARG A 133 14.74 -10.73 -9.98
C ARG A 133 13.82 -11.10 -8.82
N THR A 134 13.50 -12.39 -8.67
CA THR A 134 12.65 -12.88 -7.58
C THR A 134 13.31 -12.66 -6.22
N GLU A 135 14.60 -12.98 -6.08
CA GLU A 135 15.36 -12.77 -4.85
C GLU A 135 15.51 -11.29 -4.52
N LYS A 136 15.76 -10.44 -5.53
CA LYS A 136 15.79 -8.97 -5.35
C LYS A 136 14.47 -8.47 -4.77
N LEU A 137 13.33 -8.87 -5.34
CA LEU A 137 12.01 -8.46 -4.85
C LEU A 137 11.70 -9.00 -3.44
N VAL A 138 12.17 -10.20 -3.10
CA VAL A 138 12.05 -10.73 -1.73
C VAL A 138 12.88 -9.91 -0.75
N CYS A 139 14.11 -9.56 -1.11
CA CYS A 139 14.98 -8.72 -0.27
C CYS A 139 14.37 -7.32 -0.07
N ILE A 140 13.95 -6.67 -1.15
CA ILE A 140 13.33 -5.35 -1.13
C ILE A 140 12.02 -5.38 -0.33
N GLY A 141 11.15 -6.37 -0.58
CA GLY A 141 9.84 -6.47 0.05
C GLY A 141 9.89 -6.80 1.55
N ASN A 142 10.97 -7.39 2.04
CA ASN A 142 11.22 -7.61 3.48
C ASN A 142 12.05 -6.49 4.13
N GLY A 143 12.45 -5.49 3.35
CA GLY A 143 13.21 -4.35 3.82
C GLY A 143 12.36 -3.35 4.61
N VAL A 144 13.03 -2.37 5.22
CA VAL A 144 12.38 -1.26 5.91
C VAL A 144 12.63 0.05 5.15
N VAL A 145 11.62 0.93 5.12
CA VAL A 145 11.76 2.29 4.60
C VAL A 145 12.64 3.10 5.57
N PRO A 146 13.83 3.58 5.17
CA PRO A 146 14.80 4.21 6.09
C PRO A 146 14.22 5.39 6.86
N GLN A 147 13.38 6.20 6.21
CA GLN A 147 12.72 7.35 6.84
C GLN A 147 11.78 6.92 7.98
N GLN A 148 11.07 5.79 7.83
CA GLN A 148 10.22 5.24 8.88
C GLN A 148 11.05 4.63 10.02
N ALA A 149 12.14 3.93 9.70
CA ALA A 149 13.07 3.42 10.71
C ALA A 149 13.66 4.56 11.57
N VAL A 150 14.13 5.64 10.93
CA VAL A 150 14.67 6.81 11.63
C VAL A 150 13.61 7.47 12.51
N ALA A 151 12.38 7.63 12.02
CA ALA A 151 11.28 8.19 12.81
C ALA A 151 10.96 7.32 14.05
N ALA A 152 10.89 6.00 13.88
CA ALA A 152 10.65 5.07 14.98
C ALA A 152 11.78 5.10 16.02
N LEU A 153 13.04 5.12 15.58
CA LEU A 153 14.19 5.21 16.48
C LEU A 153 14.21 6.53 17.27
N ARG A 154 13.92 7.66 16.61
CA ARG A 154 13.80 8.96 17.29
C ARG A 154 12.70 8.96 18.34
N TRP A 155 11.55 8.37 18.02
CA TRP A 155 10.46 8.23 18.97
C TRP A 155 10.86 7.38 20.17
N LEU A 156 11.48 6.21 19.96
CA LEU A 156 11.95 5.34 21.04
C LEU A 156 12.96 6.04 21.96
N LEU A 157 13.91 6.78 21.39
CA LEU A 157 14.89 7.54 22.16
C LEU A 157 14.20 8.62 23.02
N SER A 158 13.24 9.36 22.46
CA SER A 158 12.51 10.39 23.21
C SER A 158 11.72 9.81 24.40
N VAL A 159 11.17 8.60 24.25
CA VAL A 159 10.44 7.93 25.35
C VAL A 159 11.42 7.42 26.41
N SER A 160 12.59 6.94 26.01
CA SER A 160 13.61 6.45 26.94
C SER A 160 14.22 7.57 27.79
N GLU A 161 14.38 8.77 27.24
CA GLU A 161 14.91 9.93 27.98
C GLU A 161 13.91 10.49 28.99
N VAL A 162 12.60 10.37 28.75
CA VAL A 162 11.54 10.80 29.69
C VAL A 162 11.36 9.80 30.84
N ALA A 163 11.72 8.54 30.63
CA ALA A 163 11.61 7.47 31.62
C ALA A 163 12.85 7.34 32.54
N ALA A 164 13.93 8.08 32.25
CA ALA A 164 15.18 8.10 33.00
C ALA A 164 15.25 9.32 33.94
#